data_AF-A0A3C0KRR6-F1
#
_entry.id   AF-A0A3C0KRR6-F1
#
_cell.length_a   1.000
_cell.length_b   1.000
_cell.length_c   1.000
_cell.angle_alpha   90.00
_cell.angle_beta   90.00
_cell.angle_gamma   90.00
#
_symmetry.space_group_name_H-M   'P 1'
#
loop_
_entity.id
_entity.type
_entity.pdbx_description
1 polymer ?
#
loop_
_entity_poly.entity_id
_entity_poly.type
_entity_poly.pdbx_seq_one_letter_code
_entity_poly.pdbx_strand_id
1 'polypeptide(L)' 'AGSSGTAVSFADEGDAFYIAPIEAFMGRELHCIEPDDEMLTKPVAVYPAKKSLPRVRRQTTDRKPPPPRSRRPHF' A
#
# COMPACT_ATOMS: atom_id res chain seq x y z
N ALA A 1 -20.66 3.15 0.08
CA ALA A 1 -21.02 1.89 0.75
C ALA A 1 -22.39 1.43 0.25
N GLY A 2 -22.65 0.11 0.23
CA GLY A 2 -23.97 -0.41 -0.14
C GLY A 2 -25.01 -0.20 0.98
N SER A 3 -26.19 -0.83 0.84
CA SER A 3 -27.34 -0.69 1.76
C SER A 3 -27.03 -0.87 3.26
N SER A 4 -26.00 -1.63 3.64
CA SER A 4 -25.64 -1.92 5.03
C SER A 4 -24.16 -1.66 5.35
N GLY A 5 -23.40 -1.11 4.41
CA GLY A 5 -21.96 -0.90 4.60
C GLY A 5 -21.66 0.43 5.29
N THR A 6 -20.58 0.46 6.07
CA THR A 6 -20.01 1.71 6.58
C THR A 6 -19.21 2.39 5.45
N ALA A 7 -19.49 3.67 5.19
CA ALA A 7 -18.71 4.49 4.27
C ALA A 7 -17.68 5.29 5.05
N VAL A 8 -16.42 5.25 4.62
CA VAL A 8 -15.32 6.02 5.21
C VAL A 8 -14.83 7.01 4.18
N SER A 9 -14.87 8.29 4.53
CA SER A 9 -14.28 9.37 3.74
C SER A 9 -12.91 9.70 4.32
N PHE A 10 -11.88 9.77 3.48
CA PHE A 10 -10.57 10.25 3.88
C PHE A 10 -10.48 11.72 3.48
N ALA A 11 -10.15 12.59 4.44
CA ALA A 11 -9.90 13.99 4.20
C ALA A 11 -8.61 14.37 4.92
N ASP A 12 -7.62 14.84 4.17
CA ASP A 12 -6.44 15.48 4.72
C ASP A 12 -6.71 16.99 4.96
N GLU A 13 -5.66 17.79 5.21
CA GLU A 13 -5.81 19.23 5.44
C GLU A 13 -6.38 19.97 4.23
N GLY A 14 -6.17 19.46 3.02
CA GLY A 14 -6.68 20.03 1.78
C GLY A 14 -8.11 19.60 1.46
N ASP A 15 -8.49 18.38 1.85
CA ASP A 15 -9.82 17.83 1.54
C ASP A 15 -10.87 18.15 2.61
N ALA A 16 -10.47 18.64 3.78
CA ALA A 16 -11.37 19.01 4.88
C ALA A 16 -12.45 20.03 4.46
N PHE A 17 -12.16 20.90 3.48
CA PHE A 17 -13.12 21.88 2.97
C PHE A 17 -14.33 21.24 2.26
N TYR A 18 -14.21 20.00 1.80
CA TYR A 18 -15.31 19.28 1.15
C TYR A 18 -16.27 18.61 2.13
N ILE A 19 -15.93 18.53 3.43
CA ILE A 19 -16.80 17.89 4.44
C ILE A 19 -18.15 18.60 4.50
N ALA A 20 -18.17 19.94 4.63
CA ALA A 20 -19.41 20.70 4.75
C ALA A 20 -20.34 20.55 3.50
N PRO A 21 -19.84 20.63 2.26
CA PRO A 21 -20.64 20.30 1.08
C PRO A 21 -21.19 18.86 1.07
N ILE A 22 -20.42 17.88 1.56
CA ILE A 22 -20.85 16.48 1.64
C ILE A 22 -21.97 16.32 2.69
N GLU A 23 -21.85 16.94 3.85
CA GLU A 23 -22.88 16.93 4.90
C GLU A 23 -24.20 17.54 4.40
N ALA A 24 -24.11 18.68 3.70
CA ALA A 24 -25.27 19.33 3.08
C ALA A 24 -25.91 18.44 2.01
N PHE A 25 -25.11 17.73 1.21
CA PHE A 25 -25.60 16.80 0.19
C PHE A 25 -26.29 15.57 0.79
N MET A 26 -25.74 15.02 1.88
CA MET A 26 -26.31 13.84 2.55
C MET A 26 -27.46 14.17 3.52
N GLY A 27 -27.58 15.42 3.95
CA GLY A 27 -28.54 15.84 4.97
C GLY A 27 -28.24 15.31 6.38
N ARG A 28 -26.96 14.99 6.67
CA ARG A 28 -26.50 14.54 8.00
C ARG A 28 -25.05 14.94 8.22
N GLU A 29 -24.67 15.13 9.49
CA GLU A 29 -23.29 15.42 9.89
C GLU A 29 -22.38 14.17 9.80
N LEU A 30 -21.10 14.41 9.51
CA LEU A 30 -20.04 13.41 9.50
C LEU A 30 -19.20 13.59 10.77
N HIS A 31 -19.59 12.91 11.85
CA HIS A 31 -18.87 13.01 13.12
C HIS A 31 -17.46 12.40 13.03
N CYS A 32 -16.46 13.19 13.46
CA CYS A 32 -15.10 12.73 13.67
C CYS A 32 -15.01 11.99 15.01
N ILE A 33 -15.35 10.71 15.00
CA ILE A 33 -15.18 9.80 16.15
C ILE A 33 -14.08 8.77 15.84
N GLU A 34 -13.36 8.37 16.88
CA GLU A 34 -12.44 7.24 16.78
C GLU A 34 -13.25 5.96 16.48
N PRO A 35 -12.80 5.12 15.52
CA PRO A 35 -13.49 3.86 15.23
C PRO A 35 -13.30 2.85 16.38
N ASP A 36 -14.27 1.97 16.55
CA ASP A 36 -14.20 0.90 17.54
C ASP A 36 -13.03 -0.07 17.26
N ASP A 37 -12.47 -0.66 18.32
CA ASP A 37 -11.34 -1.61 18.23
C ASP A 37 -11.62 -2.80 17.29
N GLU A 38 -12.87 -3.25 17.24
CA GLU A 38 -13.30 -4.34 16.35
C GLU A 38 -13.14 -3.96 14.87
N MET A 39 -13.31 -2.68 14.51
CA MET A 39 -13.12 -2.19 13.14
C MET A 39 -11.64 -2.12 12.74
N LEU A 40 -10.73 -2.07 13.73
CA LEU A 40 -9.28 -2.12 13.51
C LEU A 40 -8.76 -3.55 13.37
N THR A 41 -9.61 -4.56 13.59
CA THR A 41 -9.21 -5.95 13.39
C THR A 41 -8.96 -6.23 11.91
N LYS A 42 -7.82 -6.86 11.61
CA LYS A 42 -7.49 -7.21 10.22
C LYS A 42 -8.52 -8.22 9.72
N PRO A 43 -9.07 -8.03 8.50
CA PRO A 43 -10.00 -8.98 7.93
C PRO A 43 -9.31 -10.33 7.72
N VAL A 44 -10.10 -11.40 7.77
CA VAL A 44 -9.60 -12.75 7.49
C VAL A 44 -9.06 -12.78 6.06
N ALA A 45 -7.83 -13.28 5.91
CA ALA A 45 -7.20 -13.40 4.60
C ALA A 45 -8.03 -14.37 3.72
N VAL A 46 -8.61 -13.83 2.65
CA VAL A 46 -9.42 -14.60 1.70
C VAL A 46 -8.54 -15.49 0.79
N TYR A 47 -7.26 -15.16 0.71
CA TYR A 47 -6.29 -15.88 -0.13
C TYR A 47 -5.26 -16.63 0.71
N PRO A 48 -4.84 -17.83 0.26
CA PRO A 48 -3.79 -18.56 0.95
C PRO A 48 -2.51 -17.74 1.01
N ALA A 49 -1.86 -17.75 2.17
CA ALA A 49 -0.58 -17.08 2.35
C ALA A 49 0.42 -17.55 1.28
N LYS A 50 1.00 -16.59 0.55
CA LYS A 50 2.06 -16.89 -0.42
C LYS A 50 3.21 -17.50 0.37
N LYS A 51 3.56 -18.76 0.09
CA LYS A 51 4.75 -19.38 0.68
C LYS A 51 5.92 -18.47 0.32
N SER A 52 6.57 -17.88 1.34
CA SER A 52 7.78 -17.10 1.12
C SER A 52 8.80 -18.03 0.49
N LEU A 53 9.01 -17.90 -0.83
CA LEU A 53 10.08 -18.62 -1.48
C LEU A 53 11.37 -18.22 -0.78
N PRO A 54 12.24 -19.18 -0.41
CA PRO A 54 13.52 -18.83 0.17
C PRO A 54 14.20 -17.86 -0.80
N ARG A 55 14.50 -16.66 -0.32
CA ARG A 55 15.31 -15.70 -1.07
C ARG A 55 16.58 -16.43 -1.41
N VAL A 56 16.74 -16.85 -2.68
CA VAL A 56 17.95 -17.49 -3.16
C VAL A 56 19.05 -16.47 -2.93
N ARG A 57 19.78 -16.64 -1.83
CA ARG A 57 20.97 -15.87 -1.52
C ARG A 57 21.93 -16.28 -2.62
N ARG A 58 22.07 -15.43 -3.66
CA ARG A 58 23.07 -15.62 -4.70
C ARG A 58 24.40 -15.74 -3.98
N GLN A 59 24.84 -16.97 -3.76
CA GLN A 59 26.21 -17.24 -3.37
C GLN A 59 27.03 -16.70 -4.53
N THR A 60 27.71 -15.59 -4.30
CA THR A 60 28.82 -15.14 -5.13
C THR A 60 29.86 -16.24 -5.02
N THR A 61 29.72 -17.29 -5.83
CA THR A 61 30.81 -18.22 -6.08
C THR A 61 31.97 -17.36 -6.58
N ASP A 62 33.15 -17.51 -5.97
CA ASP A 62 34.42 -16.94 -6.38
C ASP A 62 34.70 -17.17 -7.87
N ARG A 63 34.04 -16.40 -8.74
CA ARG A 63 34.34 -16.36 -10.15
C ARG A 63 35.43 -15.34 -10.31
N LYS A 64 36.62 -15.87 -10.59
CA LYS A 64 37.82 -15.19 -11.09
C LYS A 64 37.48 -13.88 -11.82
N PRO A 65 38.24 -12.80 -11.58
CA PRO A 65 37.97 -11.52 -12.23
C PRO A 65 37.97 -11.68 -13.76
N PRO A 66 37.09 -10.95 -14.47
CA PRO A 66 37.05 -11.00 -15.92
C PRO A 66 38.41 -10.58 -16.52
N PRO A 67 38.85 -11.18 -17.64
CA PRO A 67 40.14 -10.84 -18.24
C PRO A 67 40.15 -9.35 -18.64
N PRO A 68 41.31 -8.68 -18.58
CA PRO A 68 41.41 -7.27 -18.91
C PRO A 68 41.02 -7.08 -20.38
N ARG A 69 40.02 -6.21 -20.62
CA ARG A 69 39.65 -5.77 -21.97
C ARG A 69 40.87 -5.10 -22.61
N SER A 70 41.48 -5.76 -23.59
CA SER A 70 42.46 -5.10 -24.45
C SER A 70 41.76 -3.95 -25.16
N ARG A 71 42.28 -2.74 -24.97
CA ARG A 71 41.80 -1.54 -25.64
C ARG A 71 42.08 -1.74 -27.13
N ARG A 72 41.05 -1.95 -27.94
CA ARG A 72 41.18 -1.88 -29.40
C ARG A 72 41.42 -0.40 -29.75
N PRO A 73 42.47 -0.06 -30.51
CA PRO A 73 42.63 1.30 -31.00
C PRO A 73 41.51 1.59 -31.98
N HIS A 74 40.86 2.73 -31.81
CA HIS A 74 39.99 3.31 -32.82
C HIS A 74 40.89 3.84 -33.95
N PHE A 75 40.72 3.32 -35.15
CA PHE A 75 41.12 3.99 -36.39
C PHE A 75 39.90 4.71 -36.95
#